data_AF-A0A9Q9BEE0-F1
#
_entry.id   AF-A0A9Q9BEE0-F1
#
_cell.length_a   1.000
_cell.length_b   1.000
_cell.length_c   1.000
_cell.angle_alpha   90.00
_cell.angle_beta   90.00
_cell.angle_gamma   90.00
#
_symmetry.space_group_name_H-M   'P 1'
#
loop_
_entity.id
_entity.type
_entity.pdbx_description
1 polymer ?
#
loop_
_entity_poly.entity_id
_entity_poly.type
_entity_poly.pdbx_seq_one_letter_code
_entity_poly.pdbx_strand_id
1 'polypeptide(L)'
;MINGIKKYIISLDSCFLNIGLITTVIFFEIAALVNSYYLDFVFMPIIIWLFGVFFLIYLVVCEYKTYSNVQEIIGRLTLTGKHKDVCDALLEGFIKFGTGMPPRGSFRWYGSDEYLYQKAFLEFSNLDLTEESEDLIKFQKPIRKSQIIIKIWIAFFIAFALQIVPVIIGLNMRS
;
A
#
# COMPACT_ATOMS: atom_id res chain seq x y z
N MET A 1 0.10 8.22 28.31
CA MET A 1 0.75 6.88 28.37
C MET A 1 0.22 5.93 27.30
N ILE A 2 -1.10 5.82 27.12
CA ILE A 2 -1.76 4.94 26.12
C ILE A 2 -1.32 5.25 24.67
N ASN A 3 -1.23 6.54 24.31
CA ASN A 3 -0.78 6.95 22.97
C ASN A 3 0.69 6.59 22.65
N GLY A 4 1.54 6.46 23.69
CA GLY A 4 2.94 6.05 23.52
C GLY A 4 3.07 4.54 23.24
N ILE A 5 2.27 3.74 23.95
CA ILE A 5 2.24 2.28 23.77
C ILE A 5 1.67 1.92 22.40
N LYS A 6 0.59 2.58 21.95
CA LYS A 6 0.04 2.37 20.61
C LYS A 6 1.02 2.75 19.50
N LYS A 7 1.72 3.88 19.62
CA LYS A 7 2.78 4.26 18.67
C LYS A 7 3.91 3.24 18.63
N TYR A 8 4.29 2.70 19.79
CA TYR A 8 5.31 1.65 19.88
C TYR A 8 4.86 0.35 19.19
N ILE A 9 3.63 -0.12 19.42
CA ILE A 9 3.08 -1.33 18.77
C ILE A 9 3.02 -1.15 17.24
N ILE A 10 2.51 -0.01 16.75
CA ILE A 10 2.46 0.29 15.31
C ILE A 10 3.87 0.32 14.70
N SER A 11 4.86 0.84 15.43
CA SER A 11 6.26 0.85 14.99
C SER A 11 6.87 -0.56 14.95
N LEU A 12 6.50 -1.41 15.91
CA LEU A 12 6.95 -2.80 16.00
C LEU A 12 6.35 -3.63 14.85
N ASP A 13 5.05 -3.50 14.60
CA ASP A 13 4.35 -4.17 13.49
C ASP A 13 4.92 -3.74 12.13
N SER A 14 5.24 -2.44 11.98
CA SER A 14 5.90 -1.92 10.79
C SER A 14 7.32 -2.47 10.62
N CYS A 15 8.05 -2.65 11.71
CA CYS A 15 9.39 -3.24 11.70
C CYS A 15 9.34 -4.72 11.29
N PHE A 16 8.43 -5.51 11.88
CA PHE A 16 8.23 -6.91 11.51
C PHE A 16 7.83 -7.07 10.04
N LEU A 17 6.92 -6.21 9.55
CA LEU A 17 6.54 -6.19 8.14
C LEU A 17 7.77 -5.92 7.26
N ASN A 18 8.58 -4.92 7.59
CA ASN A 18 9.77 -4.57 6.80
C ASN A 18 10.80 -5.71 6.81
N ILE A 19 11.05 -6.35 7.95
CA ILE A 19 11.95 -7.51 8.05
C ILE A 19 11.42 -8.64 7.17
N GLY A 20 10.13 -8.97 7.26
CA GLY A 20 9.50 -10.00 6.43
C GLY A 20 9.62 -9.71 4.93
N LEU A 21 9.47 -8.45 4.51
CA LEU A 21 9.66 -8.02 3.12
C LEU A 21 11.11 -8.21 2.67
N ILE A 22 12.09 -7.80 3.48
CA ILE A 22 13.52 -7.99 3.18
C ILE A 22 13.85 -9.47 3.04
N THR A 23 13.40 -10.30 3.98
CA THR A 23 13.61 -11.76 3.93
C THR A 23 12.98 -12.37 2.67
N THR A 24 11.79 -11.89 2.27
CA THR A 24 11.11 -12.36 1.06
C THR A 24 11.90 -12.01 -0.21
N VAL A 25 12.45 -10.79 -0.30
CA VAL A 25 13.32 -10.39 -1.42
C VAL A 25 14.55 -11.30 -1.48
N ILE A 26 15.25 -11.48 -0.36
CA ILE A 26 16.43 -12.36 -0.29
C ILE A 26 16.09 -13.79 -0.72
N PHE A 27 14.94 -14.31 -0.28
CA PHE A 27 14.48 -15.64 -0.66
C PHE A 27 14.27 -15.76 -2.18
N PHE A 28 13.64 -14.77 -2.81
CA PHE A 28 13.46 -14.75 -4.26
C PHE A 28 14.79 -14.71 -5.02
N GLU A 29 15.79 -13.95 -4.53
CA GLU A 29 17.12 -13.93 -5.14
C GLU A 29 17.84 -15.27 -5.04
N ILE A 30 17.81 -15.91 -3.87
CA ILE A 30 18.39 -17.24 -3.67
C ILE A 30 17.72 -18.25 -4.61
N ALA A 31 16.38 -18.22 -4.68
CA ALA A 31 15.64 -19.12 -5.54
C ALA A 31 15.91 -18.86 -7.04
N ALA A 32 16.14 -17.60 -7.45
CA ALA A 32 16.58 -17.27 -8.80
C ALA A 32 17.97 -17.81 -9.12
N LEU A 33 18.93 -17.69 -8.19
CA LEU A 33 20.28 -18.26 -8.33
C LEU A 33 20.23 -19.78 -8.48
N VAL A 34 19.49 -20.46 -7.60
CA VAL A 34 19.30 -21.92 -7.67
C VAL A 34 18.65 -22.29 -9.00
N ASN A 35 17.58 -21.59 -9.41
CA ASN A 35 16.91 -21.86 -10.67
C ASN A 35 17.87 -21.71 -11.86
N SER A 36 18.71 -20.67 -11.89
CA SER A 36 19.70 -20.47 -12.96
C SER A 36 20.83 -21.50 -12.97
N TYR A 37 21.13 -22.12 -11.82
CA TYR A 37 22.16 -23.14 -11.71
C TYR A 37 21.68 -24.51 -12.21
N TYR A 38 20.42 -24.86 -11.94
CA TYR A 38 19.87 -26.18 -12.28
C TYR A 38 19.04 -26.22 -13.57
N LEU A 39 18.51 -25.07 -14.01
CA LEU A 39 17.68 -24.96 -15.21
C LEU A 39 18.27 -23.93 -16.17
N ASP A 40 18.36 -24.29 -17.45
CA ASP A 40 18.82 -23.40 -18.53
C ASP A 40 17.87 -22.21 -18.78
N PHE A 41 16.70 -22.18 -18.12
CA PHE A 41 15.67 -21.18 -18.30
C PHE A 41 15.32 -20.45 -16.98
N VAL A 42 15.23 -19.13 -17.04
CA VAL A 42 15.02 -18.27 -15.87
C VAL A 42 13.51 -17.98 -15.68
N PHE A 43 12.80 -18.86 -14.96
CA PHE A 43 11.35 -18.73 -14.70
C PHE A 43 11.00 -17.76 -13.55
N MET A 44 11.92 -17.56 -12.60
CA MET A 44 11.65 -16.79 -11.37
C MET A 44 11.18 -15.34 -11.60
N PRO A 45 11.74 -14.56 -12.55
CA PRO A 45 11.25 -13.22 -12.86
C PRO A 45 9.80 -13.20 -13.33
N ILE A 46 9.37 -14.22 -14.08
CA ILE A 46 7.98 -14.34 -14.56
C ILE A 46 7.04 -14.56 -13.37
N ILE A 47 7.41 -15.43 -12.44
CA ILE A 47 6.63 -15.70 -11.22
C ILE A 47 6.47 -14.43 -10.38
N ILE A 48 7.57 -13.71 -10.14
CA ILE A 48 7.58 -12.45 -9.38
C ILE A 48 6.72 -11.41 -10.07
N TRP A 49 6.79 -11.32 -11.41
CA TRP A 49 5.95 -10.41 -12.19
C TRP A 49 4.46 -10.73 -12.06
N LEU A 50 4.06 -12.00 -12.17
CA LEU A 50 2.67 -12.43 -11.99
C LEU A 50 2.14 -12.09 -10.59
N PHE A 51 2.92 -12.32 -9.55
CA PHE A 51 2.56 -11.89 -8.20
C PHE A 51 2.46 -10.36 -8.10
N GLY A 52 3.39 -9.62 -8.71
CA GLY A 52 3.34 -8.16 -8.77
C GLY A 52 2.05 -7.63 -9.41
N VAL A 53 1.62 -8.21 -10.53
CA VAL A 53 0.35 -7.86 -11.20
C VAL A 53 -0.84 -8.19 -10.32
N PHE A 54 -0.85 -9.36 -9.67
CA PHE A 54 -1.92 -9.75 -8.75
C PHE A 54 -2.07 -8.74 -7.60
N PHE A 55 -0.97 -8.35 -6.96
CA PHE A 55 -0.99 -7.35 -5.88
C PHE A 55 -1.42 -5.97 -6.39
N LEU A 56 -1.06 -5.59 -7.62
CA LEU A 56 -1.49 -4.33 -8.24
C LEU A 56 -3.00 -4.30 -8.48
N ILE A 57 -3.58 -5.39 -9.00
CA ILE A 57 -5.04 -5.51 -9.15
C ILE A 57 -5.71 -5.43 -7.78
N TYR A 58 -5.18 -6.15 -6.78
CA TYR A 58 -5.72 -6.14 -5.43
C TYR A 58 -5.67 -4.73 -4.79
N LEU A 59 -4.59 -3.98 -5.04
CA LEU A 59 -4.46 -2.58 -4.61
C LEU A 59 -5.56 -1.70 -5.21
N VAL A 60 -5.81 -1.82 -6.53
CA VAL A 60 -6.87 -1.07 -7.21
C VAL A 60 -8.24 -1.38 -6.61
N VAL A 61 -8.52 -2.64 -6.30
CA VAL A 61 -9.79 -3.04 -5.65
C VAL A 61 -9.92 -2.42 -4.25
N CYS A 62 -8.85 -2.42 -3.45
CA CYS A 62 -8.84 -1.80 -2.13
C CYS A 62 -9.08 -0.30 -2.18
N GLU A 63 -8.44 0.39 -3.13
CA GLU A 63 -8.62 1.83 -3.29
C GLU A 63 -10.01 2.17 -3.84
N TYR A 64 -10.51 1.43 -4.81
CA TYR A 64 -11.89 1.60 -5.30
C TYR A 64 -12.90 1.49 -4.15
N LYS A 65 -12.77 0.46 -3.31
CA LYS A 65 -13.62 0.30 -2.11
C LYS A 65 -13.46 1.43 -1.09
N THR A 66 -12.31 2.08 -1.05
CA THR A 66 -12.07 3.22 -0.15
C THR A 66 -12.83 4.44 -0.66
N TYR A 67 -12.60 4.81 -1.93
CA TYR A 67 -13.22 5.99 -2.53
C TYR A 67 -14.73 5.82 -2.73
N SER A 68 -15.23 4.62 -3.05
CA SER A 68 -16.67 4.36 -3.20
C SER A 68 -17.45 4.61 -1.91
N ASN A 69 -16.81 4.41 -0.75
CA ASN A 69 -17.44 4.52 0.55
C ASN A 69 -17.16 5.87 1.24
N VAL A 70 -16.46 6.80 0.59
CA VAL A 70 -16.03 8.05 1.23
C VAL A 70 -17.19 8.89 1.74
N GLN A 71 -18.32 8.94 1.01
CA GLN A 71 -19.50 9.68 1.44
C GLN A 71 -20.08 9.12 2.75
N GLU A 72 -20.08 7.79 2.89
CA GLU A 72 -20.55 7.13 4.11
C GLU A 72 -19.57 7.34 5.28
N ILE A 73 -18.27 7.31 4.99
CA ILE A 73 -17.21 7.63 5.96
C ILE A 73 -17.40 9.05 6.51
N ILE A 74 -17.55 10.05 5.62
CA ILE A 74 -17.77 11.45 5.99
C ILE A 74 -19.05 11.60 6.82
N GLY A 75 -20.17 11.02 6.37
CA GLY A 75 -21.44 11.12 7.10
C GLY A 75 -21.34 10.57 8.52
N ARG A 76 -20.71 9.41 8.69
CA ARG A 76 -20.53 8.78 10.01
C ARG A 76 -19.52 9.52 10.89
N LEU A 77 -18.44 10.05 10.33
CA LEU A 77 -17.48 10.92 11.05
C LEU A 77 -18.13 12.24 11.50
N THR A 78 -19.01 12.80 10.68
CA THR A 78 -19.74 14.03 11.03
C THR A 78 -20.66 13.78 12.24
N LEU A 79 -21.32 12.62 12.29
CA LEU A 79 -22.19 12.23 13.40
C LEU A 79 -21.44 12.02 14.72
N THR A 80 -20.18 11.57 14.69
CA THR A 80 -19.37 11.42 15.91
C THR A 80 -18.84 12.75 16.43
N GLY A 81 -18.61 13.74 15.56
CA GLY A 81 -18.24 15.11 15.92
C GLY A 81 -16.84 15.28 16.55
N LYS A 82 -16.09 14.19 16.73
CA LYS A 82 -14.78 14.16 17.44
C LYS A 82 -13.57 14.41 16.54
N HIS A 83 -13.69 14.21 15.23
CA HIS A 83 -12.57 14.24 14.27
C HIS A 83 -12.83 15.21 13.11
N LYS A 84 -13.20 16.45 13.45
CA LYS A 84 -13.63 17.46 12.46
C LYS A 84 -12.56 17.74 11.40
N ASP A 85 -11.30 17.87 11.78
CA ASP A 85 -10.21 18.17 10.84
C ASP A 85 -10.06 17.09 9.76
N VAL A 86 -10.16 15.81 10.14
CA VAL A 86 -10.10 14.67 9.21
C VAL A 86 -11.35 14.63 8.32
N CYS A 87 -12.51 14.94 8.90
CA CYS A 87 -13.77 14.98 8.17
C CYS A 87 -13.79 16.10 7.12
N ASP A 88 -13.33 17.29 7.48
CA ASP A 88 -13.26 18.46 6.59
C ASP A 88 -12.25 18.22 5.45
N ALA A 89 -11.10 17.62 5.75
CA ALA A 89 -10.11 17.26 4.73
C ALA A 89 -10.61 16.17 3.75
N LEU A 90 -11.35 15.17 4.26
CA LEU A 90 -12.01 14.17 3.41
C LEU A 90 -13.12 14.79 2.55
N LEU A 91 -13.91 15.70 3.11
CA LEU A 91 -14.98 16.40 2.40
C LEU A 91 -14.41 17.28 1.28
N GLU A 92 -13.32 18.01 1.54
CA GLU A 92 -12.66 18.85 0.54
C GLU A 92 -12.15 18.00 -0.65
N GLY A 93 -11.52 16.86 -0.36
CA GLY A 93 -11.10 15.92 -1.40
C GLY A 93 -12.28 15.28 -2.14
N PHE A 94 -13.36 14.95 -1.44
CA PHE A 94 -14.59 14.43 -2.05
C PHE A 94 -15.25 15.44 -2.99
N ILE A 95 -15.28 16.73 -2.64
CA ILE A 95 -15.83 17.77 -3.52
C ILE A 95 -15.04 17.87 -4.84
N LYS A 96 -13.71 17.66 -4.78
CA LYS A 96 -12.82 17.76 -5.94
C LYS A 96 -12.80 16.50 -6.81
N PHE A 97 -12.83 15.32 -6.19
CA PHE A 97 -12.62 14.04 -6.90
C PHE A 97 -13.83 13.10 -6.89
N GLY A 98 -14.85 13.40 -6.09
CA GLY A 98 -16.04 12.57 -5.94
C GLY A 98 -15.75 11.20 -5.33
N THR A 99 -16.53 10.21 -5.75
CA THR A 99 -16.32 8.78 -5.42
C THR A 99 -15.29 8.11 -6.34
N GLY A 100 -14.77 8.86 -7.31
CA GLY A 100 -13.74 8.40 -8.23
C GLY A 100 -12.38 8.31 -7.56
N MET A 101 -11.54 7.44 -8.10
CA MET A 101 -10.12 7.45 -7.79
C MET A 101 -9.50 8.73 -8.39
N PRO A 102 -8.72 9.52 -7.62
CA PRO A 102 -8.03 10.68 -8.16
C PRO A 102 -7.02 10.26 -9.25
N PRO A 103 -6.75 11.13 -10.24
CA PRO A 103 -5.88 10.81 -11.35
C PRO A 103 -4.46 10.47 -10.87
N ARG A 104 -4.05 9.22 -11.10
CA ARG A 104 -2.71 8.72 -10.74
C ARG A 104 -1.69 9.16 -11.78
N GLY A 105 -0.53 9.64 -11.32
CA GLY A 105 0.59 10.00 -12.21
C GLY A 105 1.15 11.40 -11.98
N SER A 106 0.53 12.21 -11.11
CA SER A 106 1.12 13.45 -10.63
C SER A 106 2.14 13.14 -9.51
N PHE A 107 3.26 12.56 -9.90
CA PHE A 107 4.36 12.34 -8.96
C PHE A 107 4.78 13.72 -8.42
N ARG A 108 4.50 13.95 -7.14
CA ARG A 108 5.07 15.00 -6.26
C ARG A 108 4.69 16.44 -6.56
N TRP A 109 3.70 16.95 -5.83
CA TRP A 109 3.89 18.20 -5.10
C TRP A 109 3.32 18.03 -3.69
N TYR A 110 4.17 18.18 -2.68
CA TYR A 110 3.73 18.23 -1.28
C TYR A 110 2.71 19.38 -1.18
N GLY A 111 1.45 19.06 -0.85
CA GLY A 111 0.36 20.04 -0.86
C GLY A 111 -0.54 20.03 -2.10
N SER A 112 -0.40 19.08 -3.03
CA SER A 112 -1.43 18.85 -4.04
C SER A 112 -2.73 18.34 -3.39
N ASP A 113 -3.87 18.65 -4.01
CA ASP A 113 -5.17 18.20 -3.52
C ASP A 113 -5.27 16.67 -3.41
N GLU A 114 -4.65 15.95 -4.36
CA GLU A 114 -4.54 14.49 -4.31
C GLU A 114 -3.77 14.02 -3.07
N TYR A 115 -2.63 14.66 -2.78
CA TYR A 115 -1.80 14.33 -1.62
C TYR A 115 -2.55 14.60 -0.31
N LEU A 116 -3.23 15.74 -0.20
CA LEU A 116 -4.01 16.09 0.99
C LEU A 116 -5.16 15.11 1.21
N TYR A 117 -5.83 14.69 0.14
CA TYR A 117 -6.90 13.71 0.22
C TYR A 117 -6.40 12.33 0.65
N GLN A 118 -5.29 11.85 0.07
CA GLN A 118 -4.65 10.60 0.50
C GLN A 118 -4.15 10.67 1.96
N LYS A 119 -3.59 11.81 2.38
CA LYS A 119 -3.19 12.05 3.76
C LYS A 119 -4.37 12.00 4.73
N ALA A 120 -5.52 12.55 4.34
CA ALA A 120 -6.74 12.50 5.15
C ALA A 120 -7.23 11.06 5.35
N PHE A 121 -7.19 10.21 4.30
CA PHE A 121 -7.49 8.78 4.45
C PHE A 121 -6.49 8.06 5.35
N LEU A 122 -5.21 8.41 5.28
CA LEU A 122 -4.18 7.84 6.15
C LEU A 122 -4.40 8.25 7.61
N GLU A 123 -4.72 9.52 7.87
CA GLU A 123 -5.08 10.00 9.20
C GLU A 123 -6.35 9.30 9.72
N PHE A 124 -7.39 9.20 8.90
CA PHE A 124 -8.61 8.43 9.21
C PHE A 124 -8.29 6.97 9.56
N SER A 125 -7.40 6.31 8.82
CA SER A 125 -7.01 4.92 9.09
C SER A 125 -6.30 4.72 10.43
N ASN A 126 -5.73 5.79 11.00
CA ASN A 126 -5.00 5.77 12.27
C ASN A 126 -5.85 6.23 13.47
N LEU A 127 -7.07 6.71 13.23
CA LEU A 127 -7.98 7.11 14.31
C LEU A 127 -8.38 5.91 15.18
N ASP A 128 -8.50 6.17 16.48
CA ASP A 128 -8.99 5.20 17.47
C ASP A 128 -10.51 5.26 17.54
N LEU A 129 -11.18 4.41 16.75
CA LEU A 129 -12.64 4.40 16.61
C LEU A 129 -13.29 3.29 17.44
N THR A 130 -12.53 2.65 18.33
CA THR A 130 -12.91 1.45 19.11
C THR A 130 -14.20 1.66 19.93
N GLU A 131 -14.43 2.89 20.40
CA GLU A 131 -15.62 3.26 21.20
C GLU A 131 -16.67 4.05 20.40
N GLU A 132 -16.39 4.37 19.13
CA GLU A 132 -17.21 5.32 18.35
C GLU A 132 -18.13 4.63 17.34
N SER A 133 -17.62 3.69 16.54
CA SER A 133 -18.43 3.00 15.53
C SER A 133 -17.72 1.79 14.94
N GLU A 134 -18.34 0.62 15.05
CA GLU A 134 -17.83 -0.61 14.43
C GLU A 134 -17.78 -0.52 12.89
N ASP A 135 -18.70 0.23 12.29
CA ASP A 135 -18.75 0.43 10.84
C ASP A 135 -17.63 1.33 10.34
N LEU A 136 -17.25 2.37 11.09
CA LEU A 136 -16.06 3.17 10.73
C LEU A 136 -14.78 2.31 10.77
N ILE A 137 -14.68 1.37 11.71
CA ILE A 137 -13.57 0.41 11.76
C ILE A 137 -13.56 -0.49 10.52
N LYS A 138 -14.73 -0.89 10.00
CA LYS A 138 -14.82 -1.65 8.73
C LYS A 138 -14.24 -0.85 7.57
N PHE A 139 -14.48 0.47 7.52
CA PHE A 139 -13.93 1.35 6.49
C PHE A 139 -12.42 1.62 6.62
N GLN A 140 -11.84 1.52 7.83
CA GLN A 140 -10.39 1.60 8.00
C GLN A 140 -9.64 0.39 7.41
N LYS A 141 -10.26 -0.80 7.40
CA LYS A 141 -9.63 -2.05 6.91
C LYS A 141 -9.10 -1.97 5.47
N PRO A 142 -9.88 -1.55 4.44
CA PRO A 142 -9.38 -1.46 3.07
C PRO A 142 -8.22 -0.46 2.93
N ILE A 143 -8.22 0.63 3.69
CA ILE A 143 -7.16 1.66 3.68
C ILE A 143 -5.87 1.12 4.29
N ARG A 144 -5.96 0.42 5.44
CA ARG A 144 -4.78 -0.22 6.04
C ARG A 144 -4.23 -1.33 5.14
N LYS A 145 -5.11 -2.08 4.46
CA LYS A 145 -4.70 -3.09 3.48
C LYS A 145 -3.96 -2.48 2.30
N SER A 146 -4.46 -1.39 1.71
CA SER A 146 -3.77 -0.74 0.58
C SER A 146 -2.35 -0.30 0.95
N GLN A 147 -2.15 0.27 2.14
CA GLN A 147 -0.82 0.65 2.63
C GLN A 147 0.16 -0.54 2.74
N ILE A 148 -0.32 -1.69 3.24
CA ILE A 148 0.50 -2.92 3.32
C ILE A 148 0.81 -3.46 1.92
N ILE A 149 -0.19 -3.49 1.04
CA ILE A 149 -0.03 -3.98 -0.34
C ILE A 149 0.96 -3.12 -1.12
N ILE A 150 0.96 -1.80 -0.94
CA ILE A 150 1.94 -0.91 -1.57
C ILE A 150 3.36 -1.31 -1.17
N LYS A 151 3.62 -1.56 0.12
CA LYS A 151 4.94 -2.00 0.59
C LYS A 151 5.34 -3.37 0.02
N ILE A 152 4.39 -4.30 -0.03
CA ILE A 152 4.58 -5.62 -0.66
C ILE A 152 4.95 -5.45 -2.14
N TRP A 153 4.18 -4.64 -2.88
CA TRP A 153 4.38 -4.39 -4.29
C TRP A 153 5.75 -3.76 -4.58
N ILE A 154 6.19 -2.80 -3.75
CA ILE A 154 7.55 -2.22 -3.84
C ILE A 154 8.62 -3.31 -3.66
N ALA A 155 8.46 -4.23 -2.70
CA ALA A 155 9.41 -5.32 -2.50
C ALA A 155 9.47 -6.27 -3.71
N PHE A 156 8.32 -6.63 -4.29
CA PHE A 156 8.26 -7.41 -5.53
C PHE A 156 8.94 -6.69 -6.70
N PHE A 157 8.73 -5.38 -6.83
CA PHE A 157 9.36 -4.57 -7.86
C PHE A 157 10.90 -4.54 -7.70
N ILE A 158 11.39 -4.39 -6.46
CA ILE A 158 12.83 -4.45 -6.16
C ILE A 158 13.41 -5.82 -6.52
N ALA A 159 12.78 -6.91 -6.09
CA ALA A 159 13.22 -8.27 -6.41
C ALA A 159 13.25 -8.49 -7.94
N PHE A 160 12.20 -8.07 -8.65
CA PHE A 160 12.15 -8.15 -10.10
C PHE A 160 13.29 -7.38 -10.78
N ALA A 161 13.55 -6.14 -10.34
CA ALA A 161 14.63 -5.32 -10.88
C ALA A 161 16.02 -5.94 -10.63
N LEU A 162 16.24 -6.52 -9.44
CA LEU A 162 17.48 -7.21 -9.11
C LEU A 162 17.73 -8.44 -9.98
N GLN A 163 16.69 -9.13 -10.43
CA GLN A 163 16.82 -10.33 -11.27
C GLN A 163 16.99 -10.01 -12.76
N ILE A 164 16.41 -8.91 -13.25
CA ILE A 164 16.53 -8.52 -14.66
C ILE A 164 17.96 -8.12 -15.01
N VAL A 165 18.65 -7.37 -14.14
CA VAL A 165 19.98 -6.83 -14.43
C VAL A 165 21.01 -7.94 -14.73
N PRO A 166 21.13 -9.01 -13.91
CA PRO A 166 22.01 -10.15 -14.20
C PRO A 166 21.63 -10.90 -15.49
N VAL A 167 20.33 -11.03 -15.80
CA VAL A 167 19.87 -11.70 -17.03
C VAL A 167 20.29 -10.92 -18.27
N ILE A 168 20.14 -9.58 -18.27
CA ILE A 168 20.57 -8.72 -19.39
C ILE A 168 22.10 -8.78 -19.57
N ILE A 169 22.87 -8.70 -18.48
CA ILE A 169 24.33 -8.75 -18.54
C ILE A 169 24.82 -10.13 -19.01
N GLY A 170 24.24 -11.21 -18.50
CA GLY A 170 24.60 -12.58 -18.87
C GLY A 170 24.29 -12.93 -20.33
N LEU A 171 23.21 -12.36 -20.89
CA LEU A 171 22.90 -12.47 -22.32
C LEU A 171 23.94 -11.75 -23.19
N ASN A 172 24.37 -10.54 -22.79
CA ASN A 172 25.39 -9.78 -23.51
C ASN A 172 26.79 -10.41 -23.45
N MET A 173 27.10 -11.23 -22.44
CA MET A 173 28.37 -11.95 -22.37
C MET A 173 28.40 -13.25 -23.18
N ARG A 174 27.23 -13.73 -23.65
CA ARG A 174 27.11 -14.93 -24.50
C ARG A 174 27.03 -14.63 -26.00
N SER A 175 26.95 -13.35 -26.40
CA SER A 175 27.02 -12.89 -27.81
C SER A 175 28.44 -12.51 -28.21
#